data_AF-A0A973JS76-F1
#
_entry.id   AF-A0A973JS76-F1
#
_cell.length_a   1.000
_cell.length_b   1.000
_cell.length_c   1.000
_cell.angle_alpha   90.00
_cell.angle_beta   90.00
_cell.angle_gamma   90.00
#
_symmetry.space_group_name_H-M   'P 1'
#
loop_
_entity.id
_entity.type
_entity.pdbx_description
1 polymer ?
#
loop_
_entity_poly.entity_id
_entity_poly.type
_entity_poly.pdbx_seq_one_letter_code
_entity_poly.pdbx_strand_id
1 'polypeptide(L)'
;MERTSPHSPVTSKENKAVKFLASLADPKARKKEKAFLIEGVKMVEEALRDKLGVKQVIAAPSLTQHHGKGVLKLAERQGVNVLWISE
;
A
#
# COMPACT_ATOMS: atom_id res chain seq x y z
N MET A 1 7.28 18.44 -0.96
CA MET A 1 7.39 17.41 0.10
C MET A 1 7.34 16.07 -0.59
N GLU A 2 8.44 15.32 -0.61
CA GLU A 2 8.49 14.00 -1.25
C GLU A 2 7.60 13.03 -0.47
N ARG A 3 6.61 12.41 -1.13
CA ARG A 3 5.68 11.45 -0.48
C ARG A 3 6.33 10.08 -0.26
N THR A 4 7.56 9.90 -0.74
CA THR A 4 8.33 8.66 -0.68
C THR A 4 9.11 8.46 0.62
N SER A 5 9.06 9.43 1.54
CA SER A 5 9.71 9.32 2.84
C SER A 5 8.69 8.94 3.91
N PRO A 6 9.01 7.98 4.81
CA PRO A 6 8.12 7.61 5.91
C PRO A 6 8.09 8.76 6.92
N HIS A 7 7.17 9.70 6.72
CA HIS A 7 6.88 10.77 7.67
C HIS A 7 5.62 10.35 8.43
N SER A 8 5.81 9.71 9.59
CA SER A 8 4.76 9.19 10.49
C SER A 8 4.09 7.86 10.08
N PRO A 9 4.81 6.73 10.15
CA PRO A 9 4.20 5.41 9.96
C PRO A 9 3.12 5.12 11.01
N VAL A 10 2.03 4.49 10.58
CA VAL A 10 0.96 4.01 11.46
C VAL A 10 1.49 2.83 12.28
N THR A 11 1.47 2.99 13.60
CA THR A 11 1.94 1.97 14.56
C THR A 11 0.81 1.19 15.24
N SER A 12 -0.41 1.74 15.25
CA SER A 12 -1.53 1.18 16.02
C SER A 12 -2.41 0.25 15.19
N LYS A 13 -2.66 -0.95 15.73
CA LYS A 13 -3.66 -1.90 15.19
C LYS A 13 -5.09 -1.36 15.27
N GLU A 14 -5.34 -0.40 16.16
CA GLU A 14 -6.65 0.25 16.29
C GLU A 14 -6.92 1.30 15.21
N ASN A 15 -5.90 1.63 14.39
CA ASN A 15 -6.06 2.55 13.28
C ASN A 15 -7.12 2.03 12.29
N LYS A 16 -8.02 2.93 11.86
CA LYS A 16 -9.13 2.60 10.94
C LYS A 16 -8.65 1.99 9.62
N ALA A 17 -7.54 2.48 9.06
CA ALA A 17 -6.97 1.94 7.83
C ALA A 17 -6.43 0.52 8.04
N VAL A 18 -5.73 0.27 9.16
CA VAL A 18 -5.24 -1.07 9.51
C VAL A 18 -6.40 -2.05 9.69
N LYS A 19 -7.46 -1.65 10.42
CA LYS A 19 -8.68 -2.45 10.58
C LYS A 19 -9.36 -2.74 9.24
N PHE A 20 -9.43 -1.75 8.35
CA PHE A 20 -9.96 -1.93 7.00
C PHE A 20 -9.15 -2.95 6.21
N LEU A 21 -7.82 -2.80 6.15
CA LEU A 21 -6.94 -3.73 5.44
C LEU A 21 -7.07 -5.16 5.99
N ALA A 22 -7.07 -5.31 7.32
CA ALA A 22 -7.27 -6.60 7.99
C ALA A 22 -8.64 -7.23 7.65
N SER A 23 -9.69 -6.42 7.52
CA SER A 23 -11.03 -6.91 7.15
C SER A 23 -11.06 -7.57 5.77
N LEU A 24 -10.17 -7.19 4.84
CA LEU A 24 -10.12 -7.76 3.49
C LEU A 24 -9.66 -9.23 3.46
N ALA A 25 -9.23 -9.79 4.59
CA ALA A 25 -9.04 -11.23 4.74
C ALA A 25 -10.38 -12.01 4.65
N ASP A 26 -11.50 -11.39 5.04
CA ASP A 26 -12.85 -11.96 4.95
C ASP A 26 -13.42 -11.86 3.50
N PRO A 27 -13.83 -12.98 2.87
CA PRO A 27 -14.50 -12.95 1.57
C PRO A 27 -15.73 -12.04 1.48
N LYS A 28 -16.54 -11.94 2.55
CA LYS A 28 -17.73 -11.07 2.59
C LYS A 28 -17.33 -9.61 2.53
N ALA A 29 -16.28 -9.23 3.27
CA ALA A 29 -15.72 -7.89 3.22
C ALA A 29 -15.17 -7.57 1.83
N ARG A 30 -14.39 -8.47 1.21
CA ARG A 30 -13.90 -8.27 -0.18
C ARG A 30 -15.03 -8.03 -1.18
N LYS A 31 -16.10 -8.83 -1.09
CA LYS A 31 -17.27 -8.70 -1.97
C LYS A 31 -17.98 -7.36 -1.77
N LYS A 32 -18.14 -6.92 -0.52
CA LYS A 32 -18.78 -5.65 -0.17
C LYS A 32 -17.94 -4.45 -0.61
N GLU A 33 -16.66 -4.43 -0.26
CA GLU A 33 -15.75 -3.30 -0.49
C GLU A 33 -15.17 -3.28 -1.91
N LYS A 34 -15.36 -4.38 -2.67
CA LYS A 34 -14.80 -4.60 -4.02
C LYS A 34 -13.30 -4.30 -4.04
N ALA A 35 -12.59 -4.84 -3.06
CA ALA A 35 -11.17 -4.62 -2.84
C ALA A 35 -10.53 -5.88 -2.26
N PHE A 36 -9.23 -6.03 -2.52
CA PHE A 36 -8.40 -7.10 -1.98
C PHE A 36 -6.95 -6.60 -1.88
N LEU A 37 -6.11 -7.34 -1.15
CA LEU A 37 -4.70 -7.05 -1.01
C LEU A 37 -3.90 -7.83 -2.06
N ILE A 38 -2.89 -7.19 -2.63
CA ILE A 38 -1.85 -7.81 -3.45
C ILE A 38 -0.53 -7.57 -2.73
N GLU A 39 0.27 -8.62 -2.60
CA GLU A 39 1.54 -8.59 -1.88
C GLU A 39 2.70 -8.95 -2.81
N GLY A 40 3.90 -8.50 -2.44
CA GLY A 40 5.12 -8.70 -3.21
C GLY A 40 5.45 -7.51 -4.12
N VAL A 41 6.70 -7.06 -4.07
CA VAL A 41 7.18 -5.85 -4.78
C VAL A 41 6.86 -5.91 -6.28
N LYS A 42 7.12 -7.05 -6.93
CA LYS A 42 6.89 -7.23 -8.37
C LYS A 42 5.40 -7.14 -8.74
N MET A 43 4.54 -7.83 -7.99
CA MET A 43 3.09 -7.83 -8.25
C MET A 43 2.49 -6.44 -8.07
N VAL A 44 2.92 -5.72 -7.03
CA VAL A 44 2.50 -4.32 -6.79
C VAL A 44 3.00 -3.40 -7.91
N GLU A 45 4.24 -3.58 -8.36
CA GLU A 45 4.79 -2.81 -9.48
C GLU A 45 3.98 -3.01 -10.76
N GLU A 46 3.67 -4.26 -11.12
CA GLU A 46 2.87 -4.62 -12.29
C GLU A 46 1.46 -4.02 -12.19
N ALA A 47 0.80 -4.14 -11.03
CA ALA A 47 -0.53 -3.57 -10.82
C ALA A 47 -0.58 -2.04 -10.97
N LEU A 48 0.48 -1.34 -10.53
CA LEU A 48 0.64 0.09 -10.76
C LEU A 48 0.87 0.36 -12.27
N ARG A 49 1.84 -0.30 -12.90
CA ARG A 49 2.17 -0.08 -14.33
C ARG A 49 0.95 -0.26 -15.25
N ASP A 50 0.18 -1.30 -15.01
CA ASP A 50 -0.98 -1.67 -15.84
C ASP A 50 -2.26 -0.91 -15.46
N LYS A 51 -2.18 0.01 -14.49
CA LYS A 51 -3.29 0.87 -14.05
C LYS A 51 -4.54 0.07 -13.64
N LEU A 52 -4.37 -1.03 -12.92
CA LEU A 52 -5.45 -1.94 -12.49
C LEU A 52 -6.38 -1.36 -11.40
N GLY A 53 -6.43 -0.03 -11.25
CA GLY A 53 -7.26 0.64 -10.25
C GLY A 53 -6.71 0.53 -8.82
N VAL A 54 -5.38 0.57 -8.65
CA VAL A 54 -4.74 0.57 -7.32
C VAL A 54 -5.19 1.78 -6.52
N LYS A 55 -5.93 1.54 -5.43
CA LYS A 55 -6.47 2.61 -4.58
C LYS A 55 -5.43 3.19 -3.63
N GLN A 56 -4.52 2.36 -3.12
CA GLN A 56 -3.53 2.71 -2.12
C GLN A 56 -2.37 1.69 -2.14
N VAL A 57 -1.15 2.15 -1.87
CA VAL A 57 0.02 1.30 -1.60
C VAL A 57 0.31 1.32 -0.11
N ILE A 58 0.59 0.16 0.48
CA ILE A 58 0.98 0.03 1.88
C ILE A 58 2.48 -0.27 1.92
N ALA A 59 3.24 0.46 2.73
CA ALA A 59 4.69 0.32 2.80
C ALA A 59 5.21 0.37 4.24
N ALA A 60 6.16 -0.52 4.56
CA ALA A 60 6.99 -0.40 5.75
C ALA A 60 8.25 0.44 5.43
N PRO A 61 8.85 1.15 6.41
CA PRO A 61 10.07 1.92 6.20
C PRO A 61 11.20 1.15 5.53
N SER A 62 11.37 -0.15 5.84
CA SER A 62 12.39 -1.01 5.23
C SER A 62 12.29 -1.13 3.70
N LEU A 63 11.11 -0.87 3.12
CA LEU A 63 10.90 -0.85 1.66
C LEU A 63 11.67 0.27 0.95
N THR A 64 12.16 1.28 1.67
CA THR A 64 13.03 2.31 1.07
C THR A 64 14.39 1.75 0.65
N GLN A 65 14.75 0.57 1.14
CA GLN A 65 15.96 -0.16 0.76
C GLN A 65 15.70 -1.04 -0.48
N HIS A 66 16.75 -1.40 -1.23
CA HIS A 66 16.69 -2.30 -2.39
C HIS A 66 15.71 -1.87 -3.51
N HIS A 67 15.01 -2.83 -4.13
CA HIS A 67 14.09 -2.62 -5.26
C HIS A 67 12.79 -1.87 -4.90
N GLY A 68 12.46 -1.72 -3.61
CA GLY A 68 11.23 -1.08 -3.15
C GLY A 68 11.13 0.42 -3.47
N LYS A 69 12.27 1.10 -3.61
CA LYS A 69 12.33 2.52 -4.01
C LYS A 69 11.72 2.79 -5.38
N GLY A 70 11.81 1.81 -6.31
CA GLY A 70 11.20 1.91 -7.63
C GLY A 70 9.67 1.97 -7.56
N VAL A 71 9.08 1.09 -6.74
CA VAL A 71 7.63 1.02 -6.52
C VAL A 71 7.09 2.27 -5.86
N LEU A 72 7.78 2.81 -4.85
CA LEU A 72 7.38 4.04 -4.17
C LEU A 72 7.34 5.24 -5.13
N LYS A 73 8.38 5.39 -5.96
CA LYS A 73 8.42 6.44 -7.00
C LYS A 73 7.34 6.24 -8.05
N LEU A 74 7.05 5.00 -8.42
CA LEU A 74 5.98 4.69 -9.39
C LEU A 74 4.61 5.07 -8.82
N ALA A 75 4.33 4.71 -7.58
CA ALA A 75 3.09 5.07 -6.89
C ALA A 75 2.92 6.60 -6.83
N GLU A 76 3.97 7.34 -6.47
CA GLU A 76 3.96 8.81 -6.44
C GLU A 76 3.70 9.41 -7.82
N ARG A 77 4.39 8.92 -8.86
CA ARG A 77 4.19 9.37 -10.26
C ARG A 77 2.77 9.14 -10.76
N GLN A 78 2.10 8.09 -10.27
CA GLN A 78 0.71 7.79 -10.62
C GLN A 78 -0.31 8.46 -9.70
N GLY A 79 0.14 9.27 -8.72
CA GLY A 79 -0.74 9.92 -7.77
C GLY A 79 -1.43 8.97 -6.79
N VAL A 80 -0.94 7.74 -6.66
CA VAL A 80 -1.47 6.75 -5.72
C VAL A 80 -0.96 7.07 -4.31
N ASN A 81 -1.86 7.08 -3.34
CA ASN A 81 -1.50 7.33 -1.94
C ASN A 81 -0.66 6.19 -1.36
N VAL A 82 0.40 6.53 -0.63
CA VAL A 82 1.23 5.58 0.11
C VAL A 82 0.92 5.70 1.59
N LEU A 83 0.40 4.63 2.20
CA LEU A 83 0.24 4.51 3.65
C LEU A 83 1.48 3.85 4.24
N TRP A 84 2.19 4.58 5.07
CA TRP A 84 3.31 4.04 5.84
C TRP A 84 2.81 3.33 7.09
N ILE A 85 3.27 2.10 7.33
CA ILE A 85 3.00 1.32 8.55
C ILE A 85 4.31 1.01 9.26
N SER A 86 4.31 0.91 10.59
CA SER A 86 5.50 0.41 11.28
C SER A 86 5.67 -1.08 11.05
N GLU A 87 6.90 -1.56 11.22
CA GLU A 87 7.19 -2.99 11.34
C GLU A 87 6.61 -3.56 12.64
#